data_AF-A0A6A0AAS2-F1
#
_entry.id   AF-A0A6A0AAS2-F1
#
_cell.length_a   1.000
_cell.length_b   1.000
_cell.length_c   1.000
_cell.angle_alpha   90.00
_cell.angle_beta   90.00
_cell.angle_gamma   90.00
#
_symmetry.space_group_name_H-M   'P 1'
#
loop_
_entity.id
_entity.type
_entity.pdbx_description
1 polymer ?
#
loop_
_entity_poly.entity_id
_entity_poly.type
_entity_poly.pdbx_seq_one_letter_code
_entity_poly.pdbx_strand_id
1 'polypeptide(L)'
;MHLAQLQTLSPWLAHLTTWHVALLLVVETVPPTMLLLPAAQGGLTAAVGLYSTAFSQVDTAAAAPDATVQLGCLLLTAAVAAMGKGLELGVTDSEFEVVQQALDNSDRYYRVMATDINTRPNSAQRASLAFRSVVAAWLSSRNDAALAACGLCFVDVLFLGGLWRASGDLTAPLVAAVLINAVDYWNAHQRLAQLKNNNDKERRDGWNTSRRQVIKVPEGAVLRGYKKTKRKLRECLQLRAE
;
A
#
# COMPACT_ATOMS: atom_id res chain seq x y z
N MET A 1 -2.29 -6.09 -4.11
CA MET A 1 -1.93 -5.29 -2.91
C MET A 1 -0.41 -5.10 -2.80
N HIS A 2 0.07 -3.86 -2.74
CA HIS A 2 1.51 -3.52 -2.69
C HIS A 2 2.08 -3.71 -1.27
N LEU A 3 3.37 -4.07 -1.14
CA LEU A 3 4.02 -4.26 0.18
C LEU A 3 3.89 -3.05 1.09
N ALA A 4 3.90 -1.84 0.53
CA ALA A 4 3.71 -0.60 1.28
C ALA A 4 2.32 -0.51 1.93
N GLN A 5 1.24 -0.84 1.22
CA GLN A 5 -0.11 -0.87 1.80
C GLN A 5 -0.21 -1.93 2.89
N LEU A 6 0.42 -3.08 2.67
CA LEU A 6 0.53 -4.15 3.65
C LEU A 6 1.26 -3.71 4.92
N GLN A 7 2.32 -2.90 4.81
CA GLN A 7 3.03 -2.34 5.97
C GLN A 7 2.16 -1.33 6.73
N THR A 8 1.44 -0.45 6.02
CA THR A 8 0.53 0.53 6.64
C THR A 8 -0.62 -0.16 7.37
N LEU A 9 -1.16 -1.24 6.80
CA LEU A 9 -2.26 -2.01 7.37
C LEU A 9 -1.81 -3.09 8.35
N SER A 10 -0.53 -3.46 8.35
CA SER A 10 0.05 -4.49 9.22
C SER A 10 -0.31 -4.30 10.70
N PRO A 11 -0.16 -3.11 11.33
CA PRO A 11 -0.48 -2.96 12.75
C PRO A 11 -1.96 -3.17 13.04
N TRP A 12 -2.83 -2.77 12.11
CA TRP A 12 -4.27 -2.96 12.22
C TRP A 12 -4.64 -4.42 12.04
N LEU A 13 -4.14 -5.07 10.98
CA LEU A 13 -4.45 -6.46 10.64
C LEU A 13 -3.87 -7.47 11.63
N ALA A 14 -2.77 -7.14 12.32
CA ALA A 14 -2.12 -8.04 13.27
C ALA A 14 -3.01 -8.45 14.46
N HIS A 15 -4.04 -7.66 14.77
CA HIS A 15 -4.95 -7.89 15.89
C HIS A 15 -6.35 -8.35 15.47
N LEU A 16 -6.62 -8.46 14.17
CA LEU A 16 -7.93 -8.84 13.66
C LEU A 16 -8.07 -10.36 13.59
N THR A 17 -9.20 -10.87 14.08
CA THR A 17 -9.60 -12.27 13.87
C THR A 17 -10.08 -12.43 12.43
N THR A 18 -10.14 -13.67 11.94
CA THR A 18 -10.68 -13.98 10.61
C THR A 18 -12.08 -13.39 10.39
N TRP A 19 -12.91 -13.35 11.44
CA TRP A 19 -14.23 -12.74 11.40
C TRP A 19 -14.20 -11.23 11.25
N HIS A 20 -13.27 -10.54 11.94
CA HIS A 20 -13.12 -9.09 11.75
C HIS A 20 -12.65 -8.76 10.34
N VAL A 21 -11.75 -9.56 9.75
CA VAL A 21 -11.31 -9.38 8.36
C VAL A 21 -12.46 -9.61 7.39
N ALA A 22 -13.28 -10.64 7.60
CA ALA A 22 -14.47 -10.90 6.77
C ALA A 22 -15.50 -9.77 6.89
N LEU A 23 -15.70 -9.20 8.08
CA LEU A 23 -16.58 -8.06 8.27
C LEU A 23 -16.04 -6.81 7.58
N LEU A 24 -14.74 -6.53 7.73
CA LEU A 24 -14.07 -5.41 7.06
C LEU A 24 -14.22 -5.53 5.53
N LEU A 25 -14.00 -6.72 4.99
CA LEU A 25 -14.21 -7.04 3.57
C LEU A 25 -15.63 -6.62 3.14
N VAL A 26 -16.67 -7.11 3.82
CA VAL A 26 -18.05 -6.79 3.46
C VAL A 26 -18.33 -5.28 3.53
N VAL A 27 -17.87 -4.62 4.61
CA VAL A 27 -18.06 -3.18 4.82
C VAL A 27 -17.31 -2.34 3.79
N GLU A 28 -16.17 -2.80 3.30
CA GLU A 28 -15.38 -2.10 2.29
C GLU A 28 -15.90 -2.35 0.88
N THR A 29 -16.46 -3.52 0.59
CA THR A 29 -16.91 -3.87 -0.77
C THR A 29 -18.36 -3.51 -1.07
N VAL A 30 -19.26 -3.66 -0.09
CA VAL A 30 -20.71 -3.53 -0.34
C VAL A 30 -21.14 -2.08 -0.57
N PRO A 31 -20.76 -1.09 0.25
CA PRO A 31 -21.18 0.29 0.02
C PRO A 31 -20.69 0.87 -1.31
N PRO A 32 -19.41 0.70 -1.71
CA PRO A 32 -18.96 1.18 -3.01
C PRO A 32 -19.68 0.51 -4.17
N THR A 33 -19.91 -0.81 -4.14
CA THR A 33 -20.64 -1.50 -5.22
C THR A 33 -22.09 -1.04 -5.32
N MET A 34 -22.75 -0.81 -4.17
CA MET A 34 -24.12 -0.28 -4.09
C MET A 34 -24.23 1.18 -4.53
N LEU A 35 -23.18 2.00 -4.37
CA LEU A 35 -23.18 3.39 -4.82
C LEU A 35 -22.74 3.53 -6.28
N LEU A 36 -21.76 2.76 -6.71
CA LEU A 36 -21.08 2.98 -7.99
C LEU A 36 -21.85 2.39 -9.17
N LEU A 37 -22.59 1.29 -8.99
CA LEU A 37 -23.34 0.68 -10.10
C LEU A 37 -24.72 1.32 -10.29
N PRO A 38 -25.65 1.28 -9.32
CA PRO A 38 -27.02 1.77 -9.53
C PRO A 38 -27.09 3.29 -9.59
N ALA A 39 -26.42 3.99 -8.67
CA ALA A 39 -26.57 5.44 -8.55
C ALA A 39 -25.79 6.19 -9.64
N ALA A 40 -24.56 5.77 -9.95
CA ALA A 40 -23.78 6.43 -11.00
C ALA A 40 -24.37 6.18 -12.39
N GLN A 41 -24.78 4.94 -12.72
CA GLN A 41 -25.38 4.66 -14.02
C GLN A 41 -26.80 5.23 -14.14
N GLY A 42 -27.61 5.16 -13.08
CA GLY A 42 -28.94 5.79 -13.05
C GLY A 42 -28.87 7.31 -13.23
N GLY A 43 -27.93 7.97 -12.55
CA GLY A 43 -27.71 9.41 -12.70
C GLY A 43 -27.21 9.79 -14.09
N LEU A 44 -26.24 9.05 -14.65
CA LEU A 44 -25.70 9.33 -15.98
C LEU A 44 -26.72 9.10 -17.10
N THR A 45 -27.48 8.01 -17.03
CA THR A 45 -28.54 7.72 -18.02
C THR A 45 -29.64 8.79 -17.96
N ALA A 46 -30.07 9.20 -16.76
CA ALA A 46 -31.01 10.30 -16.60
C ALA A 46 -30.46 11.63 -17.14
N ALA A 47 -29.20 11.96 -16.87
CA ALA A 47 -28.55 13.15 -17.40
C ALA A 47 -28.50 13.14 -18.94
N VAL A 48 -28.10 12.02 -19.55
CA VAL A 48 -28.10 11.89 -21.01
C VAL A 48 -29.50 12.03 -21.59
N GLY A 49 -30.53 11.49 -20.94
CA GLY A 49 -31.93 11.67 -21.35
C GLY A 49 -32.39 13.13 -21.28
N LEU A 50 -32.00 13.86 -20.22
CA LEU A 50 -32.30 15.30 -20.12
C LEU A 50 -31.60 16.11 -21.22
N TYR A 51 -30.32 15.83 -21.49
CA TYR A 51 -29.61 16.52 -22.58
C TYR A 51 -30.13 16.12 -23.96
N SER A 52 -30.50 14.86 -24.19
CA SER A 52 -31.04 14.43 -25.48
C SER A 52 -32.34 15.16 -25.79
N THR A 53 -33.24 15.33 -24.81
CA THR A 53 -34.49 16.10 -24.96
C THR A 53 -34.25 17.60 -25.16
N ALA A 54 -33.23 18.17 -24.52
CA ALA A 54 -32.87 19.58 -24.70
C ALA A 54 -32.30 19.88 -26.12
N PHE A 55 -31.58 18.92 -26.71
CA PHE A 55 -30.92 19.09 -28.02
C PHE A 55 -31.72 18.57 -29.22
N SER A 56 -32.76 17.76 -29.00
CA SER A 56 -33.58 17.19 -30.09
C SER A 56 -34.55 18.18 -30.74
N GLN A 57 -34.51 19.47 -30.38
CA GLN A 57 -35.08 20.53 -31.24
C GLN A 57 -34.29 20.74 -32.54
N VAL A 58 -33.15 20.08 -32.72
CA VAL A 58 -32.40 20.07 -33.99
C VAL A 58 -32.67 18.77 -34.75
N ASP A 59 -33.61 18.87 -35.69
CA ASP A 59 -34.42 17.85 -36.39
C ASP A 59 -33.71 16.71 -37.18
N THR A 60 -32.49 16.27 -36.85
CA THR A 60 -31.76 15.33 -37.76
C THR A 60 -31.01 14.14 -37.13
N ALA A 61 -31.03 13.92 -35.82
CA ALA A 61 -30.29 12.80 -35.24
C ALA A 61 -31.17 11.58 -34.97
N ALA A 62 -30.96 10.50 -35.73
CA ALA A 62 -31.49 9.18 -35.44
C ALA A 62 -31.19 8.82 -33.97
N ALA A 63 -32.23 8.51 -33.20
CA ALA A 63 -32.09 8.14 -31.79
C ALA A 63 -31.08 6.99 -31.66
N ALA A 64 -29.98 7.22 -30.96
CA ALA A 64 -29.00 6.18 -30.68
C ALA A 64 -29.71 5.06 -29.88
N PRO A 65 -29.46 3.78 -30.19
CA PRO A 65 -30.12 2.69 -29.49
C PRO A 65 -29.72 2.71 -28.01
N ASP A 66 -30.69 2.51 -27.10
CA ASP A 66 -30.51 2.60 -25.64
C ASP A 66 -29.29 1.82 -25.12
N ALA A 67 -28.96 0.71 -25.79
CA ALA A 67 -27.80 -0.10 -25.47
C ALA A 67 -26.46 0.66 -25.57
N THR A 68 -26.31 1.53 -26.58
CA THR A 68 -25.10 2.32 -26.82
C THR A 68 -24.92 3.42 -25.77
N VAL A 69 -26.02 4.07 -25.38
CA VAL A 69 -26.01 5.09 -24.31
C VAL A 69 -25.58 4.46 -23.00
N GLN A 70 -26.19 3.33 -22.64
CA GLN A 70 -25.84 2.61 -21.40
C GLN A 70 -24.39 2.10 -21.40
N LEU A 71 -23.89 1.59 -22.53
CA LEU A 71 -22.49 1.19 -22.64
C LEU A 71 -21.54 2.39 -22.50
N GLY A 72 -21.88 3.53 -23.11
CA GLY A 72 -21.14 4.78 -22.96
C GLY A 72 -21.10 5.27 -21.52
N CYS A 73 -22.23 5.23 -20.81
CA CYS A 73 -22.30 5.55 -19.38
C CYS A 73 -21.42 4.62 -18.55
N LEU A 74 -21.45 3.31 -18.80
CA LEU A 74 -20.61 2.34 -18.11
C LEU A 74 -19.12 2.60 -18.35
N LEU A 75 -18.70 2.86 -19.60
CA LEU A 75 -17.32 3.19 -19.94
C LEU A 75 -16.86 4.48 -19.25
N LEU A 76 -17.72 5.49 -19.18
CA LEU A 76 -17.43 6.74 -18.49
C LEU A 76 -17.29 6.52 -16.98
N THR A 77 -18.20 5.77 -16.35
CA THR A 77 -18.09 5.42 -14.92
C THR A 77 -16.80 4.66 -14.64
N ALA A 78 -16.46 3.68 -15.48
CA ALA A 78 -15.21 2.92 -15.35
C ALA A 78 -13.99 3.83 -15.47
N ALA A 79 -13.97 4.77 -16.43
CA ALA A 79 -12.87 5.73 -16.61
C ALA A 79 -12.71 6.67 -15.41
N VAL A 80 -13.81 7.22 -14.89
CA VAL A 80 -13.79 8.11 -13.72
C VAL A 80 -13.34 7.36 -12.46
N ALA A 81 -13.84 6.15 -12.23
CA ALA A 81 -13.43 5.32 -11.11
C ALA A 81 -11.93 4.94 -11.19
N ALA A 82 -11.47 4.54 -12.38
CA ALA A 82 -10.08 4.22 -12.66
C ALA A 82 -9.16 5.43 -12.43
N MET A 83 -9.56 6.61 -12.90
CA MET A 83 -8.84 7.86 -12.65
C MET A 83 -8.77 8.18 -11.15
N GLY A 84 -9.89 8.06 -10.44
CA GLY A 84 -9.92 8.22 -8.98
C GLY A 84 -8.95 7.27 -8.28
N LYS A 85 -8.89 6.00 -8.69
CA LYS A 85 -7.94 5.02 -8.14
C LYS A 85 -6.48 5.35 -8.48
N GLY A 86 -6.24 5.84 -9.69
CA GLY A 86 -4.92 6.32 -10.12
C GLY A 86 -4.43 7.50 -9.26
N LEU A 87 -5.32 8.46 -8.97
CA LEU A 87 -5.02 9.60 -8.10
C LEU A 87 -4.78 9.20 -6.65
N GLU A 88 -5.53 8.22 -6.13
CA GLU A 88 -5.35 7.69 -4.77
C GLU A 88 -3.99 7.01 -4.57
N LEU A 89 -3.48 6.33 -5.60
CA LEU A 89 -2.20 5.61 -5.55
C LEU A 89 -1.01 6.41 -6.08
N GLY A 90 -1.29 7.56 -6.70
CA GLY A 90 -0.29 8.52 -7.15
C GLY A 90 0.56 9.03 -5.99
N VAL A 91 1.74 9.55 -6.32
CA VAL A 91 2.58 10.25 -5.34
C VAL A 91 1.86 11.53 -4.96
N THR A 92 1.62 11.73 -3.67
CA THR A 92 0.97 12.96 -3.20
C THR A 92 1.92 14.15 -3.35
N ASP A 93 1.38 15.36 -3.54
CA ASP A 93 2.20 16.57 -3.71
C ASP A 93 3.17 16.78 -2.53
N SER A 94 2.74 16.44 -1.31
CA SER A 94 3.58 16.52 -0.11
C SER A 94 4.70 15.48 -0.09
N GLU A 95 4.43 14.23 -0.50
CA GLU A 95 5.48 13.22 -0.65
C GLU A 95 6.47 13.62 -1.74
N PHE A 96 5.98 14.16 -2.86
CA PHE A 96 6.81 14.64 -3.94
C PHE A 96 7.72 15.78 -3.48
N GLU A 97 7.17 16.75 -2.75
CA GLU A 97 7.96 17.87 -2.19
C GLU A 97 9.04 17.37 -1.24
N VAL A 98 8.74 16.44 -0.33
CA VAL A 98 9.73 15.86 0.60
C VAL A 98 10.82 15.11 -0.17
N VAL A 99 10.46 14.35 -1.19
CA VAL A 99 11.42 13.62 -2.03
C VAL A 99 12.30 14.61 -2.81
N GLN A 100 11.72 15.67 -3.35
CA GLN A 100 12.45 16.72 -4.06
C GLN A 100 13.42 17.46 -3.14
N GLN A 101 12.97 17.87 -1.94
CA GLN A 101 13.84 18.48 -0.94
C GLN A 101 14.98 17.53 -0.51
N ALA A 102 14.71 16.23 -0.40
CA ALA A 102 15.74 15.23 -0.10
C ALA A 102 16.75 15.10 -1.25
N LEU A 103 16.30 15.15 -2.50
CA LEU A 103 17.16 15.14 -3.69
C LEU A 103 18.07 16.36 -3.75
N ASP A 104 17.54 17.55 -3.48
CA ASP A 104 18.29 18.81 -3.48
C ASP A 104 19.34 18.83 -2.36
N ASN A 105 18.98 18.30 -1.18
CA ASN A 105 19.89 18.24 -0.04
C ASN A 105 20.87 17.05 -0.05
N SER A 106 20.65 16.05 -0.92
CA SER A 106 21.43 14.80 -0.91
C SER A 106 22.93 15.04 -1.09
N ASP A 107 23.34 15.90 -2.02
CA ASP A 107 24.76 16.20 -2.27
C ASP A 107 25.43 16.84 -1.05
N ARG A 108 24.75 17.77 -0.38
CA ARG A 108 25.26 18.41 0.84
C ARG A 108 25.36 17.40 1.98
N TYR A 109 24.32 16.59 2.15
CA TYR A 109 24.27 15.55 3.18
C TYR A 109 25.45 14.56 3.04
N TYR A 110 25.65 13.99 1.85
CA TYR A 110 26.71 12.99 1.65
C TYR A 110 28.12 13.60 1.72
N ARG A 111 28.31 14.88 1.35
CA ARG A 111 29.60 15.56 1.55
C ARG A 111 29.91 15.77 3.03
N VAL A 112 28.92 16.16 3.83
CA VAL A 112 29.09 16.30 5.29
C VAL A 112 29.34 14.94 5.94
N MET A 113 28.63 13.89 5.53
CA MET A 113 28.83 12.54 6.05
C MET A 113 30.17 11.91 5.67
N ALA A 114 30.80 12.35 4.58
CA ALA A 114 32.12 11.89 4.16
C ALA A 114 33.29 12.68 4.76
N THR A 115 33.05 13.47 5.82
CA THR A 115 34.10 14.22 6.53
C THR A 115 34.96 13.34 7.44
N ASP A 116 34.68 12.05 7.52
CA ASP A 116 35.52 11.11 8.25
C ASP A 116 36.92 11.01 7.61
N ILE A 117 37.97 10.95 8.43
CA ILE A 117 39.38 11.07 7.99
C ILE A 117 39.77 10.03 6.92
N ASN A 118 39.02 8.94 6.82
CA ASN A 118 39.29 7.83 5.91
C ASN A 118 38.39 7.77 4.67
N THR A 119 37.39 8.65 4.53
CA THR A 119 36.48 8.62 3.37
C THR A 119 37.01 9.44 2.19
N ARG A 120 37.15 8.79 1.03
CA ARG A 120 37.59 9.46 -0.20
C ARG A 120 36.48 10.40 -0.71
N PRO A 121 36.79 11.59 -1.23
CA PRO A 121 35.77 12.53 -1.73
C PRO A 121 34.88 11.92 -2.83
N ASN A 122 35.42 11.00 -3.63
CA ASN A 122 34.68 10.29 -4.67
C ASN A 122 33.59 9.35 -4.13
N SER A 123 33.65 8.91 -2.86
CA SER A 123 32.59 8.05 -2.29
C SER A 123 31.31 8.84 -2.01
N ALA A 124 31.41 10.10 -1.59
CA ALA A 124 30.26 10.96 -1.33
C ALA A 124 29.41 11.18 -2.60
N GLN A 125 30.07 11.49 -3.72
CA GLN A 125 29.41 11.69 -5.01
C GLN A 125 28.76 10.40 -5.53
N ARG A 126 29.42 9.25 -5.36
CA ARG A 126 28.82 7.96 -5.73
C ARG A 126 27.59 7.64 -4.90
N ALA A 127 27.62 7.95 -3.60
CA ALA A 127 26.49 7.75 -2.71
C ALA A 127 25.30 8.66 -3.07
N SER A 128 25.54 9.94 -3.39
CA SER A 128 24.46 10.83 -3.83
C SER A 128 23.85 10.42 -5.16
N LEU A 129 24.66 9.98 -6.14
CA LEU A 129 24.17 9.43 -7.40
C LEU A 129 23.36 8.15 -7.21
N ALA A 130 23.81 7.24 -6.33
CA ALA A 130 23.07 6.04 -5.99
C ALA A 130 21.73 6.36 -5.30
N PHE A 131 21.70 7.37 -4.43
CA PHE A 131 20.45 7.84 -3.83
C PHE A 131 19.48 8.37 -4.91
N ARG A 132 19.97 9.22 -5.83
CA ARG A 132 19.17 9.75 -6.95
C ARG A 132 18.60 8.64 -7.84
N SER A 133 19.39 7.60 -8.13
CA SER A 133 18.90 6.47 -8.94
C SER A 133 17.83 5.65 -8.21
N VAL A 134 17.98 5.45 -6.90
CA VAL A 134 16.95 4.78 -6.08
C VAL A 134 15.66 5.59 -6.07
N VAL A 135 15.74 6.91 -5.91
CA VAL A 135 14.56 7.79 -5.94
C VAL A 135 13.88 7.75 -7.31
N ALA A 136 14.64 7.82 -8.41
CA ALA A 136 14.08 7.72 -9.76
C ALA A 136 13.39 6.36 -10.01
N ALA A 137 14.03 5.26 -9.60
CA ALA A 137 13.44 3.93 -9.69
C ALA A 137 12.16 3.79 -8.83
N TRP A 138 12.16 4.39 -7.64
CA TRP A 138 10.99 4.42 -6.77
C TRP A 138 9.83 5.21 -7.38
N LEU A 139 10.08 6.39 -7.94
CA LEU A 139 9.07 7.20 -8.63
C LEU A 139 8.49 6.46 -9.84
N SER A 140 9.34 5.83 -10.67
CA SER A 140 8.89 5.02 -11.80
C SER A 140 8.02 3.86 -11.35
N SER A 141 8.48 3.10 -10.35
CA SER A 141 7.73 1.96 -9.81
C SER A 141 6.38 2.38 -9.21
N ARG A 142 6.31 3.57 -8.59
CA ARG A 142 5.05 4.14 -8.08
C ARG A 142 4.09 4.49 -9.21
N ASN A 143 4.58 5.13 -10.26
CA ASN A 143 3.78 5.48 -11.42
C ASN A 143 3.24 4.22 -12.13
N ASP A 144 4.10 3.22 -12.33
CA ASP A 144 3.71 1.94 -12.95
C ASP A 144 2.64 1.22 -12.10
N ALA A 145 2.77 1.23 -10.78
CA ALA A 145 1.78 0.66 -9.87
C ALA A 145 0.44 1.42 -9.91
N ALA A 146 0.48 2.76 -9.97
CA ALA A 146 -0.72 3.58 -10.08
C ALA A 146 -1.46 3.35 -11.42
N LEU A 147 -0.72 3.26 -12.53
CA LEU A 147 -1.27 2.93 -13.85
C LEU A 147 -1.86 1.52 -13.90
N ALA A 148 -1.16 0.53 -13.32
CA ALA A 148 -1.67 -0.84 -13.24
C ALA A 148 -2.97 -0.91 -12.43
N ALA A 149 -3.04 -0.18 -11.30
CA ALA A 149 -4.25 -0.12 -10.48
C ALA A 149 -5.40 0.62 -11.17
N CYS A 150 -5.11 1.68 -11.92
CA CYS A 150 -6.08 2.37 -12.77
C CYS A 150 -6.68 1.39 -13.81
N GLY A 151 -5.83 0.67 -14.55
CA GLY A 151 -6.27 -0.32 -15.52
C GLY A 151 -7.09 -1.47 -14.90
N LEU A 152 -6.67 -1.97 -13.74
CA LEU A 152 -7.39 -3.03 -13.04
C LEU A 152 -8.77 -2.55 -12.55
N CYS A 153 -8.84 -1.36 -11.96
CA CYS A 153 -10.10 -0.75 -11.54
C CYS A 153 -11.06 -0.51 -12.72
N PHE A 154 -10.54 -0.08 -13.87
CA PHE A 154 -11.33 0.06 -15.09
C PHE A 154 -11.96 -1.27 -15.51
N VAL A 155 -11.16 -2.35 -15.56
CA VAL A 155 -11.62 -3.69 -15.92
C VAL A 155 -12.63 -4.23 -14.92
N ASP A 156 -12.41 -4.00 -13.61
CA ASP A 156 -13.32 -4.45 -12.56
C ASP A 156 -14.69 -3.78 -12.69
N VAL A 157 -14.74 -2.47 -12.91
CA VAL A 157 -16.01 -1.75 -13.08
C VAL A 157 -16.74 -2.20 -14.35
N LEU A 158 -16.02 -2.45 -15.45
CA LEU A 158 -16.61 -3.01 -16.66
C LEU A 158 -17.16 -4.42 -16.44
N PHE A 159 -16.40 -5.28 -15.76
CA PHE A 159 -16.81 -6.64 -15.45
C PHE A 159 -18.07 -6.65 -14.57
N LEU A 160 -18.07 -5.90 -13.47
CA LEU A 160 -19.21 -5.82 -12.56
C LEU A 160 -20.44 -5.17 -13.22
N GLY A 161 -20.23 -4.12 -14.00
CA GLY A 161 -21.31 -3.48 -14.76
C GLY A 161 -21.90 -4.36 -15.85
N GLY A 162 -21.05 -5.10 -16.57
CA GLY A 162 -21.48 -6.09 -17.56
C GLY A 162 -22.26 -7.24 -16.91
N LEU A 163 -21.80 -7.71 -15.76
CA LEU A 163 -22.45 -8.77 -15.00
C LEU A 163 -23.81 -8.33 -14.46
N TRP A 164 -23.91 -7.10 -13.94
CA TRP A 164 -25.18 -6.50 -13.55
C TRP A 164 -26.17 -6.42 -14.72
N ARG A 165 -25.69 -6.00 -15.90
CA ARG A 165 -26.53 -5.89 -17.09
C ARG A 165 -26.99 -7.24 -17.61
N ALA A 166 -26.13 -8.26 -17.54
CA ALA A 166 -26.46 -9.61 -17.97
C ALA A 166 -27.44 -10.32 -17.01
N SER A 167 -27.29 -10.11 -15.70
CA SER A 167 -28.16 -10.72 -14.68
C SER A 167 -29.48 -9.98 -14.50
N GLY A 168 -29.50 -8.66 -14.70
CA GLY A 168 -30.60 -7.80 -14.28
C GLY A 168 -30.74 -7.67 -12.75
N ASP A 169 -29.79 -8.22 -11.98
CA ASP A 169 -29.80 -8.25 -10.53
C ASP A 169 -28.45 -7.80 -9.96
N LEU A 170 -28.51 -6.99 -8.90
CA LEU A 170 -27.36 -6.48 -8.15
C LEU A 170 -26.71 -7.53 -7.25
N THR A 171 -27.38 -8.65 -6.97
CA THR A 171 -26.78 -9.73 -6.17
C THR A 171 -25.55 -10.32 -6.85
N ALA A 172 -25.61 -10.52 -8.17
CA ALA A 172 -24.55 -11.13 -8.95
C ALA A 172 -23.24 -10.31 -8.92
N PRO A 173 -23.21 -9.00 -9.24
CA PRO A 173 -22.00 -8.19 -9.13
C PRO A 173 -21.53 -8.03 -7.68
N LEU A 174 -22.44 -8.01 -6.70
CA LEU A 174 -22.06 -7.94 -5.29
C LEU A 174 -21.32 -9.20 -4.84
N VAL A 175 -21.83 -10.39 -5.17
CA VAL A 175 -21.17 -11.67 -4.86
C VAL A 175 -19.81 -11.74 -5.56
N ALA A 176 -19.75 -11.35 -6.84
CA ALA A 176 -18.50 -11.32 -7.59
C ALA A 176 -17.46 -10.40 -6.94
N ALA A 177 -17.86 -9.18 -6.56
CA ALA A 177 -16.97 -8.22 -5.90
C ALA A 177 -16.47 -8.74 -4.54
N VAL A 178 -17.34 -9.37 -3.73
CA VAL A 178 -16.95 -9.96 -2.44
C VAL A 178 -15.95 -11.10 -2.66
N LEU A 179 -16.17 -11.98 -3.64
CA LEU A 179 -15.27 -13.10 -3.93
C LEU A 179 -13.90 -12.62 -4.43
N ILE A 180 -13.87 -11.64 -5.34
CA ILE A 180 -12.61 -11.07 -5.85
C ILE A 180 -11.80 -10.48 -4.68
N ASN A 181 -12.43 -9.64 -3.86
CA ASN A 181 -11.75 -9.04 -2.73
C ASN A 181 -11.36 -10.09 -1.67
N ALA A 182 -12.17 -11.14 -1.45
CA ALA A 182 -11.83 -12.20 -0.51
C ALA A 182 -10.51 -12.90 -0.87
N VAL A 183 -10.27 -13.13 -2.16
CA VAL A 183 -9.01 -13.70 -2.67
C VAL A 183 -7.83 -12.78 -2.37
N ASP A 184 -8.00 -11.47 -2.59
CA ASP A 184 -6.95 -10.49 -2.31
C ASP A 184 -6.62 -10.38 -0.82
N TYR A 185 -7.64 -10.33 0.05
CA TYR A 185 -7.44 -10.34 1.50
C TYR A 185 -6.78 -11.62 1.98
N TRP A 186 -7.18 -12.77 1.44
CA TRP A 186 -6.55 -14.05 1.75
C TRP A 186 -5.06 -14.04 1.41
N ASN A 187 -4.72 -13.61 0.19
CA ASN A 187 -3.33 -13.51 -0.26
C ASN A 187 -2.52 -12.52 0.58
N ALA A 188 -3.10 -11.38 0.95
CA ALA A 188 -2.46 -10.39 1.82
C ALA A 188 -2.19 -10.96 3.22
N HIS A 189 -3.17 -11.67 3.79
CA HIS A 189 -3.04 -12.30 5.10
C HIS A 189 -1.92 -13.36 5.12
N GLN A 190 -1.86 -14.22 4.08
CA GLN A 190 -0.82 -15.23 3.94
C GLN A 190 0.59 -14.59 3.87
N ARG A 191 0.74 -13.48 3.14
CA ARG A 191 2.02 -12.75 3.04
C ARG A 191 2.44 -12.15 4.39
N LEU A 192 1.51 -11.59 5.17
CA LEU A 192 1.82 -11.09 6.52
C LEU A 192 2.29 -12.21 7.45
N ALA A 193 1.61 -13.36 7.41
CA ALA A 193 2.00 -14.51 8.20
C ALA A 193 3.43 -14.98 7.85
N GLN A 194 3.77 -15.02 6.56
CA GLN A 194 5.12 -15.34 6.09
C GLN A 194 6.17 -14.31 6.56
N LEU A 195 5.89 -13.01 6.44
CA LEU A 195 6.81 -11.96 6.89
C LEU A 195 7.06 -12.01 8.39
N LYS A 196 6.03 -12.26 9.19
CA LYS A 196 6.16 -12.43 10.65
C LYS A 196 7.05 -13.63 10.98
N ASN A 197 6.84 -14.76 10.32
CA ASN A 197 7.65 -15.96 10.51
C ASN A 197 9.13 -15.74 10.14
N ASN A 198 9.38 -15.00 9.06
CA ASN A 198 10.73 -14.64 8.63
C ASN A 198 11.40 -13.70 9.65
N ASN A 199 10.70 -12.66 10.12
CA ASN A 199 11.21 -11.76 11.15
C ASN A 199 11.52 -12.50 12.46
N ASP A 200 10.65 -13.42 12.89
CA ASP A 200 10.90 -14.23 14.09
C ASP A 200 12.09 -15.17 13.89
N LYS A 201 12.29 -15.69 12.68
CA LYS A 201 13.46 -16.49 12.33
C LYS A 201 14.74 -15.65 12.37
N GLU A 202 14.76 -14.47 11.76
CA GLU A 202 15.90 -13.55 11.80
C GLU A 202 16.23 -13.12 13.24
N ARG A 203 15.23 -12.86 14.08
CA ARG A 203 15.43 -12.55 15.50
C ARG A 203 16.04 -13.73 16.26
N ARG A 204 15.59 -14.95 15.99
CA ARG A 204 16.18 -16.17 16.58
C ARG A 204 17.61 -16.41 16.09
N ASP A 205 17.88 -16.21 14.81
CA ASP A 205 19.20 -16.40 14.22
C ASP A 205 20.19 -15.33 14.69
N GLY A 206 19.75 -14.06 14.77
CA GLY A 206 20.51 -12.96 15.37
C GLY A 206 20.83 -13.19 16.85
N TRP A 207 19.89 -13.77 17.61
CA TRP A 207 20.16 -14.19 18.99
C TRP A 207 21.19 -15.30 19.08
N ASN A 208 21.13 -16.29 18.19
CA ASN A 208 22.07 -17.40 18.12
C ASN A 208 23.49 -16.95 17.73
N THR A 209 23.63 -15.99 16.81
CA THR A 209 24.94 -15.42 16.43
C THR A 209 25.50 -14.52 17.54
N SER A 210 24.67 -13.70 18.19
CA SER A 210 25.08 -12.87 19.33
C SER A 210 25.54 -13.71 20.53
N ARG A 211 24.88 -14.84 20.83
CA ARG A 211 25.37 -15.79 21.86
C ARG A 211 26.69 -16.48 21.48
N ARG A 212 26.93 -16.76 20.19
CA ARG A 212 28.19 -17.37 19.73
C ARG A 212 29.36 -16.38 19.68
N GLN A 213 29.07 -15.07 19.70
CA GLN A 213 30.06 -14.01 19.89
C GLN A 213 30.33 -13.69 21.38
N VAL A 214 29.79 -14.46 22.33
CA VAL A 214 30.26 -14.44 23.72
C VAL A 214 31.70 -14.94 23.74
N ILE A 215 32.60 -13.97 23.58
CA ILE A 215 34.04 -13.91 23.88
C ILE A 215 34.60 -15.30 24.22
N LYS A 216 35.29 -15.91 23.24
CA LYS A 216 36.35 -16.87 23.57
C LYS A 216 37.37 -16.11 24.38
N VAL A 217 37.20 -16.13 25.69
CA VAL A 217 38.20 -15.67 26.64
C VAL A 217 39.37 -16.63 26.45
N PRO A 218 40.55 -16.17 25.98
CA PRO A 218 41.72 -17.04 25.87
C PRO A 218 41.95 -17.70 27.24
N GLU A 219 42.28 -18.99 27.23
CA GLU A 219 42.27 -19.94 28.36
C GLU A 219 43.10 -19.56 29.62
N GLY A 220 43.51 -18.30 29.78
CA GLY A 220 44.15 -17.75 30.98
C GLY A 220 43.50 -16.48 31.56
N ALA A 221 42.52 -15.85 30.90
CA ALA A 221 41.91 -14.63 31.41
C ALA A 221 40.70 -14.92 32.31
N VAL A 222 40.96 -15.41 33.52
CA VAL A 222 39.94 -15.44 34.58
C VAL A 222 39.41 -14.02 34.76
N LEU A 223 38.13 -13.78 34.49
CA LEU A 223 37.40 -12.55 34.86
C LEU A 223 37.38 -12.44 36.40
N ARG A 224 38.50 -12.06 37.01
CA ARG A 224 38.61 -11.58 38.40
C ARG A 224 37.96 -10.20 38.48
N GLY A 225 36.63 -10.16 38.37
CA GLY A 225 35.88 -8.92 38.44
C GLY A 225 34.37 -9.07 38.69
N TYR A 226 33.77 -10.22 38.37
CA TYR A 226 32.31 -10.38 38.44
C TYR A 226 31.74 -10.50 39.88
N LYS A 227 32.57 -10.73 40.90
CA LYS A 227 32.11 -10.74 42.30
C LYS A 227 31.83 -9.34 42.87
N LYS A 228 32.43 -8.26 42.34
CA LYS A 228 32.23 -6.89 42.87
C LYS A 228 30.92 -6.23 42.39
N THR A 229 30.44 -6.56 41.20
CA THR A 229 29.18 -5.99 40.65
C THR A 229 27.93 -6.60 41.28
N LYS A 230 27.96 -7.91 41.63
CA LYS A 230 26.81 -8.55 42.29
C LYS A 230 26.56 -8.08 43.74
N ARG A 231 27.58 -7.54 44.41
CA ARG A 231 27.46 -6.94 45.76
C ARG A 231 26.89 -5.53 45.69
N LYS A 232 27.43 -4.68 44.79
CA LYS A 232 26.89 -3.33 44.55
C LYS A 232 25.44 -3.32 44.04
N LEU A 233 25.06 -4.29 43.20
CA LEU A 233 23.69 -4.38 42.70
C LEU A 233 22.69 -4.77 43.82
N ARG A 234 23.11 -5.56 44.82
CA ARG A 234 22.27 -5.90 45.98
C ARG A 234 22.16 -4.74 46.96
N GLU A 235 23.24 -3.98 47.19
CA GLU A 235 23.22 -2.78 48.03
C GLU A 235 22.33 -1.67 47.41
N CYS A 236 22.37 -1.45 46.09
CA CYS A 236 21.46 -0.51 45.44
C CYS A 236 19.98 -0.94 45.46
N LEU A 237 19.68 -2.24 45.53
CA LEU A 237 18.30 -2.72 45.62
C LEU A 237 17.75 -2.66 47.06
N GLN A 238 18.61 -2.79 48.07
CA GLN A 238 18.21 -2.60 49.48
C GLN A 238 17.92 -1.13 49.80
N LEU A 239 18.68 -0.18 49.25
CA LEU A 239 18.46 1.27 49.44
C LEU A 239 17.19 1.82 48.76
N ARG A 240 16.43 0.99 48.03
CA ARG A 240 15.19 1.39 47.35
C ARG A 240 13.93 0.79 47.98
N ALA A 241 14.08 0.06 49.08
CA ALA A 241 13.02 -0.64 49.79
C ALA A 241 12.71 -0.03 51.18
N GLU A 242 13.34 1.10 51.51
CA GLU A 242 12.95 2.03 52.59
C GLU A 242 12.39 3.31 51.97
#